data_AF-A0A0F8ET09-F1
#
_entry.id   AF-A0A0F8ET09-F1
#
_cell.length_a   1.000
_cell.length_b   1.000
_cell.length_c   1.000
_cell.angle_alpha   90.00
_cell.angle_beta   90.00
_cell.angle_gamma   90.00
#
_symmetry.space_group_name_H-M   'P 1'
#
loop_
_entity.id
_entity.type
_entity.pdbx_description
1 polymer ?
#
loop_
_entity_poly.entity_id
_entity_poly.type
_entity_poly.pdbx_seq_one_letter_code
_entity_poly.pdbx_strand_id
1 'polypeptide(L)'
;MVNIVSFIKAYLFDKEAGIRQLITWFLNLVMEEEVLLQAGAHRYERTDSRKASRNGYKPRTLLTKYGELDLLKPQFREFPFETEVFEKYSRVEKAILTAVSESYLH
;
A
#
# COMPACT_ATOMS: atom_id res chain seq x y z
N MET A 1 -13.93 0.12 -12.89
CA MET A 1 -13.97 -1.34 -12.70
C MET A 1 -12.53 -1.85 -12.90
N VAL A 2 -11.94 -2.52 -11.91
CA VAL A 2 -10.56 -3.02 -12.02
C VAL A 2 -10.51 -4.09 -13.10
N ASN A 3 -9.59 -3.97 -14.06
CA ASN A 3 -9.46 -4.90 -15.16
C ASN A 3 -8.37 -5.92 -14.85
N ILE A 4 -8.70 -7.04 -14.21
CA ILE A 4 -7.72 -8.11 -13.90
C ILE A 4 -6.98 -8.58 -15.15
N VAL A 5 -7.63 -8.55 -16.32
CA VAL A 5 -7.02 -8.93 -17.60
C VAL A 5 -5.86 -8.01 -17.97
N SER A 6 -5.85 -6.73 -17.53
CA SER A 6 -4.71 -5.86 -17.78
C SER A 6 -3.47 -6.29 -17.01
N PHE A 7 -3.61 -6.76 -15.76
CA PHE A 7 -2.49 -7.30 -14.99
C PHE A 7 -1.94 -8.59 -15.60
N ILE A 8 -2.83 -9.47 -16.09
CA ILE A 8 -2.42 -10.71 -16.76
C ILE A 8 -1.62 -10.39 -18.03
N LYS A 9 -2.11 -9.45 -18.86
CA LYS A 9 -1.38 -9.04 -20.07
C LYS A 9 -0.03 -8.41 -19.72
N ALA A 10 0.02 -7.55 -18.70
CA ALA A 10 1.28 -6.96 -18.22
C ALA A 10 2.27 -8.06 -17.78
N TYR A 11 1.81 -9.04 -17.00
CA TYR A 11 2.62 -10.16 -16.55
C TYR A 11 3.15 -11.05 -17.68
N LEU A 12 2.32 -11.30 -18.70
CA LEU A 12 2.72 -12.10 -19.86
C LEU A 12 3.77 -11.40 -20.72
N PHE A 13 3.75 -10.06 -20.78
CA PHE A 13 4.74 -9.26 -21.51
C PHE A 13 6.04 -9.09 -20.71
N ASP A 14 5.91 -8.69 -19.45
CA ASP A 14 7.00 -8.51 -18.49
C ASP A 14 6.54 -8.99 -17.11
N LYS A 15 7.10 -10.11 -16.68
CA LYS A 15 6.73 -10.75 -15.41
C LYS A 15 6.97 -9.83 -14.22
N GLU A 16 8.10 -9.14 -14.17
CA GLU A 16 8.46 -8.31 -13.03
C GLU A 16 7.60 -7.04 -12.98
N ALA A 17 7.42 -6.36 -14.11
CA ALA A 17 6.56 -5.19 -14.17
C ALA A 17 5.08 -5.55 -13.88
N GLY A 18 4.60 -6.69 -14.36
CA GLY A 18 3.25 -7.18 -14.07
C GLY A 18 3.02 -7.48 -12.60
N ILE A 19 3.97 -8.16 -11.94
CA ILE A 19 3.92 -8.38 -10.48
C ILE A 19 3.93 -7.05 -9.74
N ARG A 20 4.80 -6.13 -10.12
CA ARG A 20 4.92 -4.80 -9.49
C ARG A 20 3.59 -4.05 -9.52
N GLN A 21 2.94 -3.99 -10.69
CA GLN A 21 1.63 -3.35 -10.85
C GLN A 21 0.54 -4.01 -10.00
N LEU A 22 0.53 -5.34 -9.96
CA LEU A 22 -0.43 -6.11 -9.17
C LEU A 22 -0.27 -5.84 -7.67
N ILE A 23 0.97 -5.89 -7.16
CA ILE A 23 1.26 -5.63 -5.75
C ILE A 23 0.92 -4.18 -5.41
N THR A 24 1.32 -3.20 -6.23
CA THR A 24 0.96 -1.79 -6.03
C THR A 24 -0.55 -1.60 -5.92
N TRP A 25 -1.31 -2.19 -6.84
CA TRP A 25 -2.77 -2.12 -6.80
C TRP A 25 -3.33 -2.75 -5.53
N PHE A 26 -2.88 -3.95 -5.19
CA PHE A 26 -3.34 -4.70 -4.03
C PHE A 26 -3.05 -3.95 -2.72
N LEU A 27 -1.82 -3.45 -2.53
CA LEU A 27 -1.45 -2.73 -1.31
C LEU A 27 -2.19 -1.40 -1.16
N ASN A 28 -2.47 -0.69 -2.26
CA ASN A 28 -3.34 0.48 -2.21
C ASN A 28 -4.77 0.12 -1.80
N LEU A 29 -5.31 -1.01 -2.29
CA LEU A 29 -6.62 -1.50 -1.88
C LEU A 29 -6.64 -1.91 -0.40
N VAL A 30 -5.60 -2.57 0.10
CA VAL A 30 -5.47 -2.90 1.53
C VAL A 30 -5.53 -1.63 2.37
N MET A 31 -4.78 -0.59 2.01
CA MET A 31 -4.83 0.70 2.73
C MET A 31 -6.21 1.37 2.65
N GLU A 32 -6.96 1.21 1.56
CA GLU A 32 -8.34 1.71 1.46
C GLU A 32 -9.30 1.03 2.45
N GLU A 33 -9.13 -0.27 2.65
CA GLU A 33 -9.91 -1.03 3.63
C GLU A 33 -9.49 -0.67 5.07
N GLU A 34 -8.18 -0.52 5.33
CA GLU A 34 -7.68 -0.04 6.63
C GLU A 34 -8.26 1.34 6.98
N VAL A 35 -8.39 2.22 5.99
CA VAL A 35 -9.04 3.53 6.16
C VAL A 35 -10.49 3.38 6.61
N LEU A 36 -11.23 2.42 6.03
CA LEU A 36 -12.61 2.15 6.40
C LEU A 36 -12.72 1.69 7.85
N LEU A 37 -11.85 0.76 8.25
CA LEU A 37 -11.81 0.23 9.62
C LEU A 37 -11.44 1.31 10.64
N GLN A 38 -10.48 2.18 10.33
CA GLN A 38 -10.04 3.25 11.24
C GLN A 38 -11.03 4.42 11.31
N ALA A 39 -11.61 4.82 10.17
CA ALA A 39 -12.57 5.92 10.12
C ALA A 39 -13.95 5.52 10.66
N GLY A 40 -14.32 4.23 10.58
CA GLY A 40 -15.60 3.69 11.03
C GLY A 40 -16.80 4.14 10.18
N ALA A 41 -16.55 4.61 8.95
CA ALA A 41 -17.56 5.06 8.00
C ALA A 41 -17.00 5.09 6.56
N HIS A 42 -17.85 4.80 5.58
CA HIS A 42 -17.51 4.95 4.17
C HIS A 42 -17.37 6.43 3.77
N ARG A 43 -16.83 6.63 2.57
CA ARG A 43 -16.71 7.97 1.96
C ARG A 43 -18.09 8.59 1.80
N TYR A 44 -18.25 9.81 2.34
CA TYR A 44 -19.50 10.58 2.35
C TYR A 44 -20.68 9.97 3.12
N GLU A 45 -20.49 8.82 3.78
CA GLU A 45 -21.51 8.27 4.67
C GLU A 45 -21.73 9.19 5.87
N ARG A 46 -22.94 9.26 6.42
CA ARG A 46 -23.21 10.01 7.65
C ARG A 46 -23.54 9.00 8.73
N THR A 47 -22.63 8.87 9.70
CA THR A 47 -22.73 7.88 10.77
C THR A 47 -22.16 8.50 12.04
N ASP A 48 -22.85 8.30 13.16
CA ASP A 48 -22.41 8.81 14.46
C ASP A 48 -21.13 8.11 14.96
N SER A 49 -20.79 6.94 14.40
CA SER A 49 -19.55 6.20 14.66
C SER A 49 -18.31 6.73 13.94
N ARG A 50 -18.43 7.77 13.08
CA ARG A 50 -17.28 8.30 12.32
C ARG A 50 -16.24 8.89 13.28
N LYS A 51 -15.02 8.38 13.17
CA LYS A 51 -13.85 8.87 13.94
C LYS A 51 -12.99 9.86 13.16
N ALA A 52 -12.93 9.74 11.83
CA ALA A 52 -12.10 10.59 10.98
C ALA A 52 -12.67 10.83 9.59
N SER A 53 -12.23 11.93 9.01
CA SER A 53 -12.48 12.35 7.64
C SER A 53 -11.21 12.18 6.80
N ARG A 54 -11.36 11.61 5.60
CA ARG A 54 -10.25 11.45 4.65
C ARG A 54 -9.75 12.82 4.18
N ASN A 55 -8.43 13.00 4.13
CA ASN A 55 -7.73 14.22 3.73
C ASN A 55 -6.78 13.96 2.53
N GLY A 56 -7.30 13.23 1.53
CA GLY A 56 -6.53 12.89 0.34
C GLY A 56 -5.46 11.82 0.57
N TYR A 57 -4.46 11.83 -0.31
CA TYR A 57 -3.37 10.85 -0.35
C TYR A 57 -2.02 11.54 -0.40
N LYS A 58 -1.04 10.93 0.25
CA LYS A 58 0.37 11.29 0.14
C LYS A 58 1.09 10.25 -0.71
N PRO A 59 1.72 10.65 -1.84
CA PRO A 59 2.54 9.72 -2.62
C PRO A 59 3.71 9.24 -1.77
N ARG A 60 3.99 7.94 -1.84
CA ARG A 60 5.05 7.29 -1.09
C ARG A 60 5.62 6.14 -1.90
N THR A 61 6.93 5.98 -1.88
CA THR A 61 7.58 4.83 -2.50
C THR A 61 7.97 3.77 -1.47
N LEU A 62 7.91 2.50 -1.88
CA LEU A 62 8.32 1.34 -1.11
C LEU A 62 9.22 0.45 -1.97
N LEU A 63 10.47 0.27 -1.56
CA LEU A 63 11.42 -0.61 -2.23
C LEU A 63 11.12 -2.07 -1.86
N THR A 64 10.81 -2.88 -2.86
CA THR A 64 10.55 -4.32 -2.72
C THR A 64 11.52 -5.13 -3.55
N LYS A 65 11.52 -6.45 -3.37
CA LYS A 65 12.33 -7.36 -4.21
C LYS A 65 12.03 -7.26 -5.72
N TYR A 66 10.85 -6.77 -6.10
CA TYR A 66 10.43 -6.58 -7.50
C TYR A 66 10.63 -5.15 -8.02
N GLY A 67 11.34 -4.32 -7.25
CA GLY A 67 11.61 -2.91 -7.54
C GLY A 67 10.82 -1.95 -6.66
N GLU A 68 10.86 -0.67 -7.05
CA GLU A 68 10.19 0.42 -6.34
C GLU A 68 8.69 0.44 -6.66
N LEU A 69 7.86 0.48 -5.63
CA LEU A 69 6.41 0.58 -5.72
C LEU A 69 5.94 2.00 -5.41
N ASP A 70 5.12 2.57 -6.29
CA ASP A 70 4.44 3.83 -6.06
C ASP A 70 3.11 3.60 -5.33
N LEU A 71 3.04 4.00 -4.06
CA LEU A 71 1.87 3.84 -3.21
C LEU A 71 1.22 5.20 -2.90
N LEU A 72 -0.10 5.17 -2.72
CA LEU A 72 -0.90 6.33 -2.34
C LEU A 72 -1.31 6.17 -0.88
N LYS A 73 -0.46 6.63 0.05
CA LYS A 73 -0.75 6.54 1.48
C LYS A 73 -1.95 7.44 1.83
N PRO A 74 -3.08 6.90 2.31
CA PRO A 74 -4.20 7.71 2.77
C PRO A 74 -3.83 8.63 3.94
N GLN A 75 -4.56 9.74 4.07
CA GLN A 75 -4.42 10.66 5.19
C GLN A 75 -5.77 10.94 5.84
N PHE A 76 -5.77 11.13 7.16
CA PHE A 76 -6.90 11.63 7.91
C PHE A 76 -6.63 13.07 8.37
N ARG A 77 -7.70 13.80 8.69
CA ARG A 77 -7.61 15.16 9.21
C ARG A 77 -7.41 15.19 10.73
N GLU A 78 -8.02 14.24 11.43
CA GLU A 78 -8.18 14.24 12.88
C GLU A 78 -7.00 13.54 13.59
N PHE A 79 -6.46 12.46 13.02
CA PHE A 79 -5.32 11.72 13.58
C PHE A 79 -4.42 11.13 12.48
N PRO A 80 -3.20 10.64 12.80
CA PRO A 80 -2.34 10.01 11.80
C PRO A 80 -2.90 8.68 11.29
N PHE A 81 -2.90 8.46 9.96
CA PHE A 81 -3.19 7.14 9.39
C PHE A 81 -2.05 6.15 9.65
N GLU A 82 -2.42 5.02 10.23
CA GLU A 82 -1.55 3.87 10.51
C GLU A 82 -1.85 2.73 9.53
N THR A 83 -0.86 1.90 9.19
CA THR A 83 -1.03 0.83 8.20
C THR A 83 -0.09 -0.31 8.55
N GLU A 84 -0.53 -1.54 8.30
CA GLU A 84 0.27 -2.76 8.45
C GLU A 84 1.08 -3.07 7.18
N VAL A 85 0.83 -2.35 6.08
CA VAL A 85 1.54 -2.54 4.80
C VAL A 85 3.03 -2.21 4.93
N PHE A 86 3.39 -1.21 5.73
CA PHE A 86 4.77 -0.83 6.00
C PHE A 86 4.90 -0.22 7.40
N GLU A 87 6.08 -0.42 8.02
CA GLU A 87 6.37 0.19 9.30
C GLU A 87 6.53 1.71 9.21
N LYS A 88 6.34 2.40 10.33
CA LYS A 88 6.53 3.85 10.42
C LYS A 88 7.94 4.23 9.97
N TYR A 89 8.01 5.14 9.01
CA TYR A 89 9.24 5.62 8.35
C TYR A 89 9.99 4.59 7.48
N SER A 90 9.59 3.31 7.43
CA SER A 90 10.25 2.33 6.57
C SER A 90 10.00 2.61 5.09
N ARG A 91 11.07 2.55 4.28
CA ARG A 91 11.03 2.67 2.81
C ARG A 91 11.38 1.38 2.10
N VAL A 92 11.72 0.33 2.85
CA VAL A 92 12.27 -0.90 2.31
C VAL A 92 11.51 -2.08 2.91
N GLU A 93 11.20 -3.06 2.07
CA GLU A 93 10.62 -4.32 2.50
C GLU A 93 11.54 -5.05 3.49
N LYS A 94 10.95 -5.65 4.53
CA LYS A 94 11.70 -6.41 5.55
C LYS A 94 12.56 -7.52 4.95
N ALA A 95 12.10 -8.16 3.88
CA ALA A 95 12.84 -9.21 3.18
C ALA A 95 14.23 -8.76 2.70
N ILE A 96 14.35 -7.51 2.23
CA ILE A 96 15.64 -6.96 1.80
C ILE A 96 16.56 -6.75 3.00
N LEU A 97 16.03 -6.22 4.11
CA LEU A 97 16.81 -6.04 5.33
C LEU A 97 17.34 -7.39 5.84
N THR A 98 16.50 -8.42 5.83
CA THR A 98 16.89 -9.79 6.20
C THR A 98 17.99 -10.34 5.28
N ALA A 99 17.83 -10.20 3.96
CA ALA A 99 18.84 -10.67 3.00
C ALA A 99 20.20 -9.98 3.19
N VAL A 100 20.20 -8.67 3.49
CA VAL A 100 21.43 -7.94 3.80
C VAL A 100 22.04 -8.47 5.11
N SER A 101 21.25 -8.62 6.17
CA SER A 101 21.73 -9.15 7.45
C SER A 101 22.34 -10.55 7.30
N GLU A 102 21.70 -11.44 6.53
CA GLU A 102 22.22 -12.77 6.23
C GLU A 102 23.56 -12.70 5.50
N SER A 103 23.68 -11.86 4.47
CA SER A 103 24.94 -11.69 3.71
C SER A 103 26.11 -11.16 4.54
N TYR A 104 25.85 -10.42 5.63
CA TYR A 104 26.91 -9.87 6.50
C TYR A 104 27.33 -10.85 7.60
N LEU A 105 26.45 -11.75 8.01
CA LEU A 105 26.69 -12.71 9.08
C LEU A 105 27.26 -14.04 8.56
N HIS A 106 27.04 -14.34 7.27
CA HIS A 106 27.58 -15.51 6.59
C HIS A 106 28.99 -15.31 6.04
#